data_AF-A0A6H0KTF9-F1
#
_entry.id   AF-A0A6H0KTF9-F1
#
_cell.length_a   1.000
_cell.length_b   1.000
_cell.length_c   1.000
_cell.angle_alpha   90.00
_cell.angle_beta   90.00
_cell.angle_gamma   90.00
#
_symmetry.space_group_name_H-M   'P 1'
#
loop_
_entity.id
_entity.type
_entity.pdbx_description
1 polymer ?
#
loop_
_entity_poly.entity_id
_entity_poly.type
_entity_poly.pdbx_seq_one_letter_code
_entity_poly.pdbx_strand_id
1 'polypeptide(L)'
;MNTEKEIFISIIETCTEKKIVNLSKKLEKKCSFESGNDAENLCHLAYYLFVYGHEEKALAVCNLTHDISFPGKRKFGVWNFILNIWGLEVYLLQRRGNVEAAMARIKAIDNIQMQPIGIFAENEEKHRNFENQRRGRFTYPNVLRQKEIEASSNKQIANEWRFIALFTMLGYGVTGLYPNLVEHWEELKHDIDEYVAILSNSK
;
A
#
# COMPACT_ATOMS: atom_id res chain seq x y z
N MET A 1 12.51 -10.36 -23.21
CA MET A 1 12.27 -10.91 -21.87
C MET A 1 11.07 -10.18 -21.27
N ASN A 2 10.31 -10.80 -20.36
CA ASN A 2 9.18 -10.12 -19.71
C ASN A 2 9.74 -9.06 -18.73
N THR A 3 9.49 -7.78 -18.98
CA THR A 3 10.00 -6.63 -18.18
C THR A 3 9.75 -6.81 -16.68
N GLU A 4 8.65 -7.49 -16.30
CA GLU A 4 8.32 -7.78 -14.90
C GLU A 4 9.36 -8.68 -14.22
N LYS A 5 9.81 -9.73 -14.94
CA LYS A 5 10.80 -10.67 -14.41
C LYS A 5 12.16 -10.02 -14.21
N GLU A 6 12.53 -9.11 -15.11
CA GLU A 6 13.80 -8.37 -15.04
C GLU A 6 13.88 -7.52 -13.76
N ILE A 7 12.78 -6.90 -13.34
CA ILE A 7 12.71 -6.14 -12.09
C ILE A 7 12.98 -7.04 -10.89
N PHE A 8 12.33 -8.21 -10.80
CA PHE A 8 12.57 -9.13 -9.68
C PHE A 8 13.99 -9.70 -9.67
N ILE A 9 14.55 -10.04 -10.83
CA ILE A 9 15.94 -10.50 -10.94
C ILE A 9 16.90 -9.42 -10.46
N SER A 10 16.74 -8.18 -10.93
CA SER A 10 17.57 -7.05 -10.49
C SER A 10 17.52 -6.84 -8.98
N ILE A 11 16.33 -6.96 -8.37
CA ILE A 11 16.18 -6.88 -6.90
C ILE A 11 16.93 -8.03 -6.20
N ILE A 12 16.80 -9.26 -6.71
CA ILE A 12 17.49 -10.44 -6.14
C ILE A 12 19.01 -10.27 -6.18
N GLU A 13 19.56 -9.68 -7.25
CA GLU A 13 20.99 -9.51 -7.44
C GLU A 13 21.58 -8.36 -6.63
N THR A 14 20.78 -7.35 -6.26
CA THR A 14 21.29 -6.10 -5.66
C THR A 14 20.88 -5.87 -4.21
N CYS A 15 19.83 -6.54 -3.71
CA CYS A 15 19.41 -6.44 -2.32
C CYS A 15 19.92 -7.64 -1.49
N THR A 16 20.25 -7.41 -0.22
CA THR A 16 20.75 -8.46 0.69
C THR A 16 19.74 -8.86 1.76
N GLU A 17 18.69 -8.05 1.97
CA GLU A 17 17.67 -8.29 2.98
C GLU A 17 16.86 -9.55 2.65
N LYS A 18 16.90 -10.53 3.56
CA LYS A 18 16.29 -11.86 3.37
C LYS A 18 14.81 -11.79 2.99
N LYS A 19 14.05 -10.86 3.57
CA LYS A 19 12.63 -10.66 3.25
C LYS A 19 12.42 -10.21 1.80
N ILE A 20 13.19 -9.22 1.34
CA ILE A 20 13.16 -8.72 -0.04
C ILE A 20 13.53 -9.84 -1.02
N VAL A 21 14.66 -10.52 -0.80
CA VAL A 21 15.16 -11.58 -1.69
C VAL A 21 14.17 -12.74 -1.78
N ASN A 22 13.59 -13.16 -0.65
CA ASN A 22 12.63 -14.27 -0.63
C ASN A 22 11.33 -13.92 -1.36
N LEU A 23 10.78 -12.72 -1.16
CA LEU A 23 9.57 -12.27 -1.86
C LEU A 23 9.84 -12.16 -3.37
N SER A 24 10.98 -11.57 -3.76
CA SER A 24 11.36 -11.42 -5.16
C SER A 24 11.53 -12.77 -5.86
N LYS A 25 12.15 -13.76 -5.21
CA LYS A 25 12.26 -15.13 -5.73
C LYS A 25 10.90 -15.84 -5.90
N LYS A 26 9.92 -15.53 -5.05
CA LYS A 26 8.56 -16.08 -5.21
C LYS A 26 7.86 -15.45 -6.43
N LEU A 27 7.94 -14.12 -6.54
CA LEU A 27 7.28 -13.36 -7.60
C LEU A 27 7.92 -13.57 -8.98
N GLU A 28 9.24 -13.78 -9.06
CA GLU A 28 9.94 -14.12 -10.30
C GLU A 28 9.40 -15.43 -10.91
N LYS A 29 9.16 -16.45 -10.07
CA LYS A 29 8.61 -17.73 -10.52
C LYS A 29 7.21 -17.58 -11.06
N LYS A 30 6.36 -16.83 -10.34
CA LYS A 30 4.98 -16.56 -10.71
C LYS A 30 4.49 -15.29 -10.01
N CYS A 31 3.93 -14.38 -10.79
CA CYS A 31 3.21 -13.21 -10.30
C CYS A 31 1.90 -13.10 -11.09
N SER A 32 0.76 -13.26 -10.41
CA SER A 32 -0.56 -13.06 -10.99
C SER A 32 -1.36 -12.03 -10.21
N PHE A 33 -1.85 -11.00 -10.90
CA PHE A 33 -2.68 -9.96 -10.29
C PHE A 33 -4.11 -10.41 -9.95
N GLU A 34 -4.48 -11.64 -10.31
CA GLU A 34 -5.76 -12.25 -9.92
C GLU A 34 -5.66 -13.10 -8.64
N SER A 35 -4.43 -13.42 -8.21
CA SER A 35 -4.12 -14.19 -7.01
C SER A 35 -3.95 -13.26 -5.82
N GLY A 36 -4.77 -13.45 -4.78
CA GLY A 36 -4.65 -12.67 -3.53
C GLY A 36 -3.26 -12.80 -2.89
N ASN A 37 -2.70 -14.01 -2.90
CA ASN A 37 -1.38 -14.27 -2.34
C ASN A 37 -0.25 -13.58 -3.14
N ASP A 38 -0.36 -13.53 -4.46
CA ASP A 38 0.68 -12.90 -5.29
C ASP A 38 0.59 -11.37 -5.15
N ALA A 39 -0.63 -10.81 -5.13
CA ALA A 39 -0.85 -9.38 -4.85
C ALA A 39 -0.36 -8.97 -3.46
N GLU A 40 -0.60 -9.80 -2.44
CA GLU A 40 -0.06 -9.59 -1.09
C GLU A 40 1.47 -9.61 -1.08
N ASN A 41 2.10 -10.63 -1.69
CA ASN A 41 3.55 -10.71 -1.77
C ASN A 41 4.16 -9.51 -2.51
N LEU A 42 3.50 -9.02 -3.58
CA LEU A 42 3.92 -7.84 -4.32
C LEU A 42 3.83 -6.57 -3.46
N CYS A 43 2.73 -6.40 -2.74
CA CYS A 43 2.54 -5.29 -1.80
C CYS A 43 3.59 -5.33 -0.70
N HIS A 44 3.82 -6.50 -0.09
CA HIS A 44 4.87 -6.67 0.92
C HIS A 44 6.25 -6.34 0.37
N LEU A 45 6.56 -6.76 -0.87
CA LEU A 45 7.83 -6.44 -1.51
C LEU A 45 8.01 -4.93 -1.67
N ALA A 46 7.00 -4.23 -2.20
CA ALA A 46 7.05 -2.77 -2.38
C ALA A 46 7.31 -2.03 -1.06
N TYR A 47 6.60 -2.41 0.00
CA TYR A 47 6.76 -1.78 1.32
C TYR A 47 8.09 -2.15 1.99
N TYR A 48 8.59 -3.39 1.87
CA TYR A 48 9.91 -3.72 2.41
C TYR A 48 11.02 -2.97 1.67
N LEU A 49 10.92 -2.84 0.34
CA LEU A 49 11.85 -2.02 -0.43
C LEU A 49 11.86 -0.58 0.08
N PHE A 50 10.69 0.01 0.29
CA PHE A 50 10.57 1.34 0.90
C PHE A 50 11.20 1.41 2.30
N VAL A 51 10.82 0.51 3.21
CA VAL A 51 11.32 0.47 4.59
C VAL A 51 12.85 0.34 4.66
N TYR A 52 13.45 -0.43 3.75
CA TYR A 52 14.91 -0.62 3.69
C TYR A 52 15.63 0.43 2.83
N GLY A 53 14.94 1.49 2.38
CA GLY A 53 15.54 2.62 1.65
C GLY A 53 15.76 2.40 0.15
N HIS A 54 15.22 1.32 -0.43
CA HIS A 54 15.31 0.99 -1.85
C HIS A 54 14.18 1.64 -2.66
N GLU A 55 13.99 2.96 -2.53
CA GLU A 55 12.82 3.67 -3.07
C GLU A 55 12.63 3.55 -4.58
N GLU A 56 13.72 3.61 -5.38
CA GLU A 56 13.63 3.42 -6.85
C GLU A 56 13.06 2.05 -7.21
N LYS A 57 13.48 1.01 -6.49
CA LYS A 57 12.98 -0.35 -6.69
C LYS A 57 11.55 -0.49 -6.20
N ALA A 58 11.19 0.17 -5.10
CA ALA A 58 9.81 0.22 -4.62
C ALA A 58 8.88 0.83 -5.68
N LEU A 59 9.28 1.95 -6.31
CA LEU A 59 8.55 2.55 -7.43
C LEU A 59 8.49 1.64 -8.66
N ALA A 60 9.60 0.98 -9.02
CA ALA A 60 9.60 0.03 -10.13
C ALA A 60 8.58 -1.11 -9.90
N VAL A 61 8.47 -1.60 -8.66
CA VAL A 61 7.45 -2.59 -8.27
C VAL A 61 6.04 -2.00 -8.31
N CYS A 62 5.85 -0.73 -7.91
CA CYS A 62 4.54 -0.06 -8.03
C CYS A 62 4.08 0.01 -9.50
N ASN A 63 5.00 0.33 -10.40
CA ASN A 63 4.74 0.49 -11.83
C ASN A 63 4.24 -0.79 -12.51
N LEU A 64 4.57 -1.97 -11.96
CA LEU A 64 4.02 -3.25 -12.44
C LEU A 64 2.49 -3.33 -12.39
N THR A 65 1.86 -2.47 -11.59
CA THR A 65 0.41 -2.50 -11.38
C THR A 65 -0.37 -1.51 -12.23
N HIS A 66 0.28 -0.75 -13.10
CA HIS A 66 -0.35 0.37 -13.83
C HIS A 66 -1.35 -0.08 -14.89
N ASP A 67 -1.06 -1.18 -15.59
CA ASP A 67 -1.88 -1.67 -16.71
C ASP A 67 -2.96 -2.68 -16.29
N ILE A 68 -3.12 -2.92 -14.98
CA ILE A 68 -4.10 -3.88 -14.47
C ILE A 68 -5.48 -3.24 -14.44
N SER A 69 -6.43 -3.86 -15.14
CA SER A 69 -7.83 -3.44 -15.10
C SER A 69 -8.52 -3.93 -13.82
N PHE A 70 -9.27 -3.04 -13.15
CA PHE A 70 -10.09 -3.41 -11.99
C PHE A 70 -11.18 -4.41 -12.40
N PRO A 71 -11.15 -5.66 -11.91
CA PRO A 71 -12.07 -6.73 -12.32
C PRO A 71 -13.43 -6.64 -11.59
N GLY A 72 -13.68 -5.55 -10.86
CA GLY A 72 -14.91 -5.31 -10.12
C GLY A 72 -14.84 -5.71 -8.63
N LYS A 73 -15.84 -5.23 -7.89
CA LYS A 73 -15.84 -5.21 -6.41
C LYS A 73 -15.78 -6.61 -5.74
N ARG A 74 -16.14 -7.70 -6.43
CA ARG A 74 -16.04 -9.09 -5.91
C ARG A 74 -14.58 -9.54 -5.66
N LYS A 75 -13.60 -8.81 -6.18
CA LYS A 75 -12.16 -9.09 -6.03
C LYS A 75 -11.45 -8.08 -5.12
N PHE A 76 -12.18 -7.30 -4.31
CA PHE A 76 -11.58 -6.31 -3.42
C PHE A 76 -10.57 -6.85 -2.43
N GLY A 77 -10.68 -8.11 -2.01
CA GLY A 77 -9.66 -8.74 -1.15
C GLY A 77 -8.27 -8.72 -1.78
N VAL A 78 -8.19 -8.95 -3.11
CA VAL A 78 -6.94 -8.86 -3.88
C VAL A 78 -6.57 -7.40 -4.14
N TRP A 79 -7.57 -6.60 -4.52
CA TRP A 79 -7.36 -5.21 -4.90
C TRP A 79 -7.01 -4.27 -3.76
N ASN A 80 -7.28 -4.64 -2.51
CA ASN A 80 -6.81 -3.88 -1.36
C ASN A 80 -5.28 -3.77 -1.35
N PHE A 81 -4.57 -4.84 -1.74
CA PHE A 81 -3.11 -4.81 -1.86
C PHE A 81 -2.65 -3.90 -3.00
N ILE A 82 -3.32 -3.94 -4.15
CA ILE A 82 -3.00 -3.05 -5.29
C ILE A 82 -3.24 -1.57 -4.92
N LEU A 83 -4.33 -1.26 -4.23
CA LEU A 83 -4.60 0.11 -3.77
C LEU A 83 -3.58 0.58 -2.72
N ASN A 84 -3.09 -0.31 -1.85
CA ASN A 84 -2.01 0.03 -0.92
C ASN A 84 -0.66 0.27 -1.63
N ILE A 85 -0.37 -0.47 -2.70
CA ILE A 85 0.78 -0.21 -3.58
C ILE A 85 0.63 1.18 -4.21
N TRP A 86 -0.55 1.54 -4.70
CA TRP A 86 -0.81 2.85 -5.29
C TRP A 86 -0.71 3.99 -4.26
N GLY A 87 -1.12 3.78 -3.01
CA GLY A 87 -0.88 4.77 -1.95
C GLY A 87 0.61 4.95 -1.64
N LEU A 88 1.40 3.86 -1.61
CA LEU A 88 2.85 3.96 -1.49
C LEU A 88 3.46 4.74 -2.67
N GLU A 89 3.00 4.48 -3.90
CA GLU A 89 3.42 5.22 -5.10
C GLU A 89 3.14 6.73 -4.95
N VAL A 90 1.95 7.12 -4.49
CA VAL A 90 1.60 8.53 -4.23
C VAL A 90 2.60 9.16 -3.26
N TYR A 91 2.91 8.49 -2.16
CA TYR A 91 3.86 8.98 -1.17
C TYR A 91 5.25 9.20 -1.75
N LEU A 92 5.77 8.23 -2.51
CA LEU A 92 7.08 8.32 -3.15
C LEU A 92 7.13 9.41 -4.23
N LEU A 93 6.07 9.55 -5.02
CA LEU A 93 5.96 10.60 -6.05
C LEU A 93 5.92 12.00 -5.42
N GLN A 94 5.14 12.19 -4.35
CA GLN A 94 5.09 13.47 -3.62
C GLN A 94 6.45 13.85 -3.04
N ARG A 95 7.17 12.91 -2.41
CA ARG A 95 8.52 13.16 -1.86
C ARG A 95 9.54 13.54 -2.93
N ARG A 96 9.33 13.13 -4.17
CA ARG A 96 10.15 13.49 -5.33
C ARG A 96 9.70 14.76 -6.05
N GLY A 97 8.66 15.43 -5.55
CA GLY A 97 8.08 16.62 -6.18
C GLY A 97 7.24 16.32 -7.43
N ASN A 98 6.94 15.07 -7.74
CA ASN A 98 6.10 14.70 -8.88
C ASN A 98 4.61 14.75 -8.51
N VAL A 99 4.13 15.97 -8.27
CA VAL A 99 2.77 16.26 -7.78
C VAL A 99 1.71 15.83 -8.80
N GLU A 100 1.96 16.04 -10.10
CA GLU A 100 1.00 15.71 -11.16
C GLU A 100 0.72 14.22 -11.23
N ALA A 101 1.76 13.39 -11.25
CA ALA A 101 1.61 11.94 -11.26
C ALA A 101 0.95 11.43 -9.97
N ALA A 102 1.30 12.02 -8.81
CA ALA A 102 0.67 11.69 -7.55
C ALA A 102 -0.85 11.98 -7.57
N MET A 103 -1.26 13.15 -8.08
CA MET A 103 -2.68 13.50 -8.22
C MET A 103 -3.41 12.58 -9.20
N ALA A 104 -2.79 12.22 -10.33
CA ALA A 104 -3.36 11.27 -11.28
C ALA A 104 -3.62 9.91 -10.62
N ARG A 105 -2.67 9.43 -9.81
CA ARG A 105 -2.81 8.19 -9.04
C ARG A 105 -3.91 8.28 -7.98
N ILE A 106 -3.99 9.39 -7.24
CA ILE A 106 -5.08 9.63 -6.27
C ILE A 106 -6.45 9.57 -6.96
N LYS A 107 -6.58 10.21 -8.12
CA LYS A 107 -7.82 10.17 -8.91
C LYS A 107 -8.17 8.74 -9.36
N ALA A 108 -7.17 7.93 -9.74
CA ALA A 108 -7.39 6.53 -10.09
C ALA A 108 -7.86 5.70 -8.87
N ILE A 109 -7.26 5.92 -7.69
CA ILE A 109 -7.70 5.30 -6.42
C ILE A 109 -9.16 5.67 -6.12
N ASP A 110 -9.49 6.97 -6.17
CA ASP A 110 -10.82 7.49 -5.89
C ASP A 110 -11.86 6.89 -6.85
N ASN A 111 -11.57 6.88 -8.15
CA ASN A 111 -12.43 6.30 -9.18
C ASN A 111 -12.77 4.83 -8.92
N ILE A 112 -11.80 4.00 -8.49
CA ILE A 112 -12.04 2.58 -8.19
C ILE A 112 -12.93 2.43 -6.95
N GLN A 113 -12.66 3.20 -5.90
CA GLN A 113 -13.45 3.15 -4.67
C GLN A 113 -14.91 3.57 -4.92
N MET A 114 -15.10 4.60 -5.73
CA MET A 114 -16.39 5.21 -6.09
C MET A 114 -17.20 4.44 -7.13
N GLN A 115 -16.71 3.31 -7.65
CA GLN A 115 -17.52 2.48 -8.55
C GLN A 115 -18.76 1.93 -7.81
N PRO A 116 -19.98 2.07 -8.33
CA PRO A 116 -21.17 1.59 -7.61
C PRO A 116 -21.11 0.10 -7.26
N ILE A 117 -21.54 -0.26 -6.05
CA ILE A 117 -21.78 -1.67 -5.65
C ILE A 117 -23.19 -2.05 -6.15
N GLY A 118 -23.43 -3.30 -6.55
CA GLY A 118 -24.71 -3.76 -7.11
C GLY A 118 -25.99 -3.27 -6.39
N ILE A 119 -25.98 -3.14 -5.05
CA ILE A 119 -27.14 -2.62 -4.28
C ILE A 119 -27.34 -1.09 -4.37
N PHE A 120 -26.35 -0.37 -4.88
CA PHE A 120 -26.31 1.08 -5.06
C PHE A 120 -26.09 1.49 -6.53
N ALA A 121 -26.11 0.54 -7.47
CA ALA A 121 -25.82 0.79 -8.88
C ALA A 121 -26.76 1.85 -9.50
N GLU A 122 -27.99 1.93 -9.00
CA GLU A 122 -29.03 2.84 -9.48
C GLU A 122 -29.17 4.11 -8.62
N ASN A 123 -28.34 4.28 -7.57
CA ASN A 123 -28.43 5.43 -6.68
C ASN A 123 -27.05 5.93 -6.25
N GLU A 124 -26.51 6.85 -7.04
CA GLU A 124 -25.20 7.44 -6.80
C GLU A 124 -25.10 8.17 -5.46
N GLU A 125 -26.17 8.83 -5.01
CA GLU A 125 -26.15 9.56 -3.73
C GLU A 125 -26.01 8.61 -2.55
N LYS A 126 -26.75 7.50 -2.54
CA LYS A 126 -26.59 6.43 -1.55
C LYS A 126 -25.19 5.83 -1.62
N HIS A 127 -24.63 5.66 -2.81
CA HIS A 127 -23.26 5.17 -2.95
C HIS A 127 -22.23 6.14 -2.37
N ARG A 128 -22.34 7.44 -2.69
CA ARG A 128 -21.49 8.50 -2.12
C ARG A 128 -21.56 8.53 -0.60
N ASN A 129 -22.77 8.46 -0.04
CA ASN A 129 -22.97 8.43 1.40
C ASN A 129 -22.32 7.19 2.05
N PHE A 130 -22.43 6.01 1.41
CA PHE A 130 -21.77 4.81 1.87
C PHE A 130 -20.23 4.93 1.86
N GLU A 131 -19.63 5.42 0.77
CA GLU A 131 -18.17 5.58 0.68
C GLU A 131 -17.66 6.65 1.65
N ASN A 132 -18.39 7.76 1.85
CA ASN A 132 -18.06 8.76 2.86
C ASN A 132 -18.07 8.17 4.28
N GLN A 133 -19.09 7.37 4.61
CA GLN A 133 -19.14 6.66 5.90
C GLN A 133 -17.99 5.67 6.04
N ARG A 134 -17.62 4.95 4.96
CA ARG A 134 -16.49 4.02 4.97
C ARG A 134 -15.18 4.76 5.24
N ARG A 135 -14.94 5.88 4.55
CA ARG A 135 -13.76 6.74 4.73
C ARG A 135 -13.67 7.27 6.16
N GLY A 136 -14.79 7.67 6.76
CA GLY A 136 -14.84 8.14 8.14
C GLY A 136 -14.46 7.09 9.20
N ARG A 137 -14.35 5.80 8.86
CA ARG A 137 -13.91 4.75 9.80
C ARG A 137 -12.40 4.69 9.98
N PHE A 138 -11.64 5.29 9.06
CA PHE A 138 -10.19 5.33 9.14
C PHE A 138 -9.80 6.58 9.94
N THR A 139 -9.48 6.35 11.20
CA THR A 139 -9.04 7.40 12.11
C THR A 139 -7.56 7.24 12.43
N TYR A 140 -6.92 8.35 12.77
CA TYR A 140 -5.50 8.39 13.12
C TYR A 140 -5.13 7.33 14.17
N PRO A 141 -5.81 7.21 15.34
CA PRO A 141 -5.45 6.17 16.32
C PRO A 141 -5.63 4.73 15.80
N ASN A 142 -6.59 4.50 14.90
CA ASN A 142 -6.89 3.17 14.38
C ASN A 142 -5.84 2.69 13.36
N VAL A 143 -5.27 3.59 12.55
CA VAL A 143 -4.28 3.21 11.52
C VAL A 143 -2.90 2.91 12.10
N LEU A 144 -2.59 3.40 13.31
CA LEU A 144 -1.32 3.14 13.98
C LEU A 144 -1.19 1.71 14.51
N ARG A 145 -2.30 0.99 14.74
CA ARG A 145 -2.29 -0.37 15.33
C ARG A 145 -1.60 -0.46 16.69
N GLN A 146 -1.63 0.63 17.48
CA GLN A 146 -0.97 0.69 18.80
C GLN A 146 -1.44 -0.41 19.74
N LYS A 147 -2.74 -0.71 19.78
CA LYS A 147 -3.30 -1.78 20.63
C LYS A 147 -2.69 -3.14 20.30
N GLU A 148 -2.57 -3.47 19.03
CA GLU A 148 -2.00 -4.73 18.56
C GLU A 148 -0.48 -4.78 18.81
N ILE A 149 0.22 -3.66 18.66
CA ILE A 149 1.65 -3.53 18.96
C ILE A 149 1.92 -3.72 20.46
N GLU A 150 1.15 -3.09 21.33
CA GLU A 150 1.28 -3.16 22.79
C GLU A 150 0.91 -4.56 23.33
N ALA A 151 -0.08 -5.21 22.73
CA ALA A 151 -0.49 -6.57 23.09
C ALA A 151 0.47 -7.67 22.56
N SER A 152 1.47 -7.30 21.77
CA SER A 152 2.39 -8.26 21.16
C SER A 152 3.32 -8.90 22.19
N SER A 153 3.43 -10.23 22.15
CA SER A 153 4.26 -10.98 23.11
C SER A 153 5.77 -10.81 22.90
N ASN A 154 6.19 -10.32 21.74
CA ASN A 154 7.59 -10.06 21.43
C ASN A 154 7.75 -9.00 20.34
N LYS A 155 9.00 -8.52 20.16
CA LYS A 155 9.37 -7.49 19.19
C LYS A 155 9.05 -7.88 17.73
N GLN A 156 9.18 -9.16 17.38
CA GLN A 156 8.92 -9.61 16.01
C GLN A 156 7.44 -9.44 15.65
N ILE A 157 6.52 -9.88 16.52
CA ILE A 157 5.07 -9.72 16.31
C ILE A 157 4.69 -8.22 16.31
N ALA A 158 5.27 -7.44 17.23
CA ALA A 158 5.08 -5.99 17.25
C ALA A 158 5.52 -5.33 15.93
N ASN A 159 6.62 -5.81 15.33
CA ASN A 159 7.10 -5.32 14.04
C ASN A 159 6.22 -5.76 12.86
N GLU A 160 5.59 -6.93 12.92
CA GLU A 160 4.59 -7.33 11.93
C GLU A 160 3.40 -6.37 11.95
N TRP A 161 2.93 -5.96 13.14
CA TRP A 161 1.88 -4.95 13.26
C TRP A 161 2.30 -3.56 12.79
N ARG A 162 3.52 -3.11 13.11
CA ARG A 162 4.07 -1.86 12.56
C ARG A 162 4.11 -1.89 11.03
N PHE A 163 4.53 -3.00 10.45
CA PHE A 163 4.57 -3.17 9.00
C PHE A 163 3.18 -3.12 8.37
N ILE A 164 2.19 -3.79 8.98
CA ILE A 164 0.78 -3.73 8.54
C ILE A 164 0.21 -2.32 8.70
N ALA A 165 0.55 -1.62 9.78
CA ALA A 165 0.11 -0.25 10.02
C ALA A 165 0.53 0.68 8.88
N LEU A 166 1.77 0.55 8.37
CA LEU A 166 2.26 1.32 7.22
C LEU A 166 1.35 1.21 5.99
N PHE A 167 0.72 0.05 5.74
CA PHE A 167 -0.23 -0.10 4.64
C PHE A 167 -1.42 0.84 4.78
N THR A 168 -1.92 1.00 6.00
CA THR A 168 -3.08 1.86 6.24
C THR A 168 -2.70 3.33 6.37
N MET A 169 -1.52 3.64 6.94
CA MET A 169 -1.02 5.01 7.04
C MET A 169 -0.72 5.59 5.64
N LEU A 170 0.01 4.84 4.80
CA LEU A 170 0.37 5.28 3.46
C LEU A 170 -0.73 4.99 2.42
N GLY A 171 -1.35 3.81 2.46
CA GLY A 171 -2.42 3.42 1.53
C GLY A 171 -3.64 4.34 1.56
N TYR A 172 -3.90 4.99 2.70
CA TYR A 172 -5.07 5.84 2.90
C TYR A 172 -4.69 7.28 3.24
N GLY A 173 -3.77 7.51 4.18
CA GLY A 173 -3.48 8.85 4.70
C GLY A 173 -2.97 9.83 3.64
N VAL A 174 -2.00 9.40 2.83
CA VAL A 174 -1.35 10.26 1.82
C VAL A 174 -2.30 10.71 0.70
N THR A 175 -3.43 10.02 0.53
CA THR A 175 -4.32 10.22 -0.62
C THR A 175 -5.17 11.48 -0.52
N GLY A 176 -5.32 12.06 0.67
CA GLY A 176 -6.24 13.18 0.89
C GLY A 176 -7.73 12.81 0.89
N LEU A 177 -8.08 11.52 0.75
CA LEU A 177 -9.46 11.05 0.63
C LEU A 177 -10.14 10.74 1.97
N TYR A 178 -9.38 10.72 3.07
CA TYR A 178 -9.84 10.25 4.38
C TYR A 178 -9.80 11.40 5.39
N PRO A 179 -10.95 12.01 5.74
CA PRO A 179 -10.99 13.30 6.43
C PRO A 179 -10.18 13.34 7.73
N ASN A 180 -10.34 12.34 8.61
CA ASN A 180 -9.60 12.33 9.87
C ASN A 180 -8.10 12.11 9.67
N LEU A 181 -7.66 11.38 8.65
CA LEU A 181 -6.23 11.23 8.35
C LEU A 181 -5.64 12.50 7.75
N VAL A 182 -6.44 13.29 7.01
CA VAL A 182 -6.03 14.61 6.50
C VAL A 182 -5.82 15.59 7.65
N GLU A 183 -6.72 15.59 8.64
CA GLU A 183 -6.62 16.43 9.83
C GLU A 183 -5.36 16.14 10.66
N HIS A 184 -4.88 14.90 10.64
CA HIS A 184 -3.73 14.43 11.43
C HIS A 184 -2.52 14.06 10.56
N TRP A 185 -2.39 14.66 9.37
CA TRP A 185 -1.38 14.24 8.40
C TRP A 185 0.06 14.46 8.89
N GLU A 186 0.32 15.54 9.64
CA GLU A 186 1.67 15.82 10.14
C GLU A 186 2.08 14.84 11.26
N GLU A 187 1.15 14.50 12.15
CA GLU A 187 1.36 13.44 13.14
C GLU A 187 1.58 12.08 12.46
N LEU A 188 0.75 11.76 11.46
CA LEU A 188 0.86 10.50 10.72
C LEU A 188 2.23 10.37 10.01
N LYS A 189 2.78 11.46 9.46
CA LYS A 189 4.14 11.45 8.89
C LYS A 189 5.20 11.11 9.94
N HIS A 190 5.11 11.69 11.13
CA HIS A 190 6.03 11.40 12.22
C HIS A 190 5.99 9.91 12.58
N ASP A 191 4.81 9.32 12.74
CA ASP A 191 4.66 7.89 13.03
C ASP A 191 5.15 6.99 11.87
N ILE A 192 4.92 7.39 10.61
CA ILE A 192 5.46 6.69 9.45
C ILE A 192 6.99 6.64 9.54
N ASP A 193 7.64 7.76 9.78
CA ASP A 193 9.09 7.85 9.89
C ASP A 193 9.62 7.04 11.08
N GLU A 194 8.94 7.08 12.22
CA GLU A 194 9.28 6.25 13.39
C GLU A 194 9.16 4.75 13.08
N TYR A 195 8.08 4.32 12.44
CA TYR A 195 7.84 2.90 12.14
C TYR A 195 8.86 2.40 11.12
N VAL A 196 9.16 3.20 10.09
CA VAL A 196 10.22 2.91 9.11
C VAL A 196 11.58 2.80 9.81
N ALA A 197 11.92 3.72 10.72
CA ALA A 197 13.17 3.67 11.48
C ALA A 197 13.29 2.42 12.37
N ILE A 198 12.21 2.00 13.04
CA ILE A 198 12.21 0.78 13.87
C ILE A 198 12.36 -0.46 13.00
N LEU A 199 11.63 -0.53 11.88
CA LEU A 199 11.60 -1.69 10.99
C LEU A 199 12.90 -1.85 10.19
N SER A 200 13.51 -0.75 9.75
CA SER A 200 14.78 -0.78 9.00
C SER A 200 15.95 -1.32 9.83
N ASN A 201 15.89 -1.15 11.14
CA ASN A 201 16.86 -1.68 12.12
C ASN A 201 16.64 -3.16 12.49
N SER A 202 15.62 -3.81 11.92
CA SER A 202 15.25 -5.20 12.21
C SER A 202 15.70 -6.17 11.10
N LYS A 203 16.88 -5.91 10.50
CA LYS A 203 17.46 -6.72 9.39
C LYS A 203 17.71 -8.18 9.77
#